data_AF-A0A7C5ZYE5-F1
#
_entry.id   AF-A0A7C5ZYE5-F1
#
_cell.length_a   1.000
_cell.length_b   1.000
_cell.length_c   1.000
_cell.angle_alpha   90.00
_cell.angle_beta   90.00
_cell.angle_gamma   90.00
#
_symmetry.space_group_name_H-M   'P 1'
#
loop_
_entity.id
_entity.type
_entity.pdbx_description
1 polymer ?
#
loop_
_entity_poly.entity_id
_entity_poly.type
_entity_poly.pdbx_seq_one_letter_code
_entity_poly.pdbx_strand_id
1 'polypeptide(L)' 'MYRSRKTSLKKTVIYRLVVDPIALLTTYLLTGELSGSILAVILIEVFSTAFYYVLDRLL' A
#
# COMPACT_ATOMS: atom_id res chain seq x y z
N MET A 1 -25.09 10.04 6.89
CA MET A 1 -24.51 9.24 5.78
C MET A 1 -23.68 8.09 6.35
N TYR A 2 -24.27 6.90 6.54
CA TYR A 2 -23.60 5.71 7.11
C TYR A 2 -23.69 4.53 6.15
N ARG A 3 -23.26 4.73 4.90
CA ARG A 3 -23.20 3.68 3.88
C ARG A 3 -21.83 3.77 3.25
N SER A 4 -21.10 2.66 3.21
CA SER A 4 -19.88 2.43 2.40
C SER A 4 -18.50 2.37 3.09
N ARG A 5 -18.34 2.33 4.42
CA ARG A 5 -17.01 1.98 5.00
C ARG A 5 -16.60 0.52 4.68
N LYS A 6 -17.55 -0.41 4.77
CA LYS A 6 -17.29 -1.85 4.52
C LYS A 6 -17.00 -2.16 3.03
N THR A 7 -17.66 -1.46 2.11
CA THR A 7 -17.42 -1.63 0.66
C THR A 7 -16.11 -0.98 0.24
N SER A 8 -15.74 0.16 0.86
CA SER A 8 -14.44 0.82 0.67
C SER A 8 -13.28 -0.08 1.14
N LEU A 9 -13.35 -0.64 2.35
CA LEU A 9 -12.30 -1.54 2.87
C LEU A 9 -12.10 -2.78 1.99
N LYS A 10 -13.17 -3.40 1.47
CA LYS A 10 -13.04 -4.55 0.56
C LYS A 10 -12.29 -4.17 -0.73
N LYS A 11 -12.58 -3.00 -1.32
CA LYS A 11 -11.87 -2.53 -2.51
C LYS A 11 -10.39 -2.24 -2.21
N THR A 12 -10.10 -1.64 -1.05
CA THR A 12 -8.72 -1.38 -0.62
C THR A 12 -7.94 -2.68 -0.42
N VAL A 13 -8.54 -3.68 0.23
CA VAL A 13 -7.88 -4.98 0.45
C VAL A 13 -7.61 -5.70 -0.87
N ILE A 14 -8.58 -5.71 -1.80
CA ILE A 14 -8.40 -6.33 -3.13
C ILE A 14 -7.30 -5.62 -3.92
N TYR A 15 -7.28 -4.28 -3.91
CA TYR A 15 -6.24 -3.52 -4.58
C TYR A 15 -4.85 -3.84 -4.01
N ARG A 16 -4.72 -3.88 -2.68
CA ARG A 16 -3.47 -4.27 -1.99
C ARG A 16 -3.01 -5.67 -2.34
N LEU A 17 -3.92 -6.65 -2.36
CA LEU A 17 -3.61 -8.03 -2.70
C LEU A 17 -3.02 -8.19 -4.11
N VAL A 18 -3.29 -7.26 -5.01
CA VAL A 18 -2.73 -7.24 -6.37
C VAL A 18 -1.45 -6.41 -6.44
N VAL A 19 -1.44 -5.24 -5.80
CA VAL A 19 -0.32 -4.29 -5.89
C VAL A 19 0.89 -4.72 -5.06
N ASP A 20 0.69 -5.22 -3.83
CA ASP A 20 1.77 -5.59 -2.93
C ASP A 20 2.67 -6.71 -3.49
N PRO A 21 2.14 -7.82 -4.08
CA PRO A 21 2.99 -8.82 -4.71
C PRO A 21 3.71 -8.30 -5.95
N ILE A 22 3.10 -7.42 -6.74
CA ILE A 22 3.75 -6.82 -7.91
C ILE A 22 4.90 -5.92 -7.44
N ALA A 23 4.67 -5.08 -6.43
CA ALA A 23 5.68 -4.22 -5.86
C ALA A 23 6.86 -5.05 -5.34
N LEU A 24 6.59 -6.11 -4.56
CA LEU A 24 7.59 -7.06 -4.05
C LEU A 24 8.40 -7.72 -5.16
N LEU A 25 7.72 -8.21 -6.20
CA LEU A 25 8.37 -8.86 -7.34
C LEU A 25 9.28 -7.87 -8.07
N THR A 26 8.81 -6.64 -8.26
CA THR A 26 9.56 -5.61 -8.99
C THR A 26 10.81 -5.19 -8.20
N THR A 27 10.69 -4.94 -6.90
CA THR A 27 11.85 -4.64 -6.05
C THR A 27 12.81 -5.81 -5.96
N TYR A 28 12.31 -7.05 -5.90
CA TYR A 28 13.18 -8.23 -5.88
C TYR A 28 13.94 -8.40 -7.19
N LEU A 29 13.28 -8.20 -8.34
CA LEU A 29 13.94 -8.24 -9.64
C LEU A 29 15.01 -7.15 -9.80
N LEU A 30 14.79 -5.97 -9.19
CA LEU A 30 15.72 -4.85 -9.27
C LEU A 30 16.90 -4.96 -8.30
N THR A 31 16.70 -5.57 -7.12
CA THR A 31 17.69 -5.58 -6.03
C THR A 31 18.34 -6.94 -5.81
N GLY A 32 17.67 -8.03 -6.20
CA GLY A 32 18.05 -9.39 -5.84
C GLY A 32 17.85 -9.73 -4.36
N GLU A 33 17.36 -8.80 -3.54
CA GLU A 33 17.25 -8.95 -2.08
C GLU A 33 15.79 -9.04 -1.63
N LEU A 34 15.37 -10.22 -1.19
CA LEU A 34 14.01 -10.47 -0.71
C LEU A 34 13.64 -9.65 0.54
N SER A 35 14.54 -9.59 1.53
CA SER A 35 14.31 -8.84 2.78
C SER A 35 14.22 -7.33 2.54
N GLY A 36 15.12 -6.79 1.71
CA GLY A 36 15.10 -5.39 1.29
C GLY A 36 13.83 -5.04 0.51
N SER A 37 13.36 -5.96 -0.34
CA SER A 37 12.13 -5.79 -1.11
C SER A 37 10.88 -5.74 -0.23
N ILE A 38 10.80 -6.60 0.79
CA ILE A 38 9.72 -6.58 1.79
C ILE A 38 9.73 -5.26 2.55
N LEU A 39 10.90 -4.82 3.03
CA LEU A 39 11.04 -3.55 3.75
C LEU A 39 10.64 -2.35 2.88
N ALA A 40 11.02 -2.35 1.61
CA ALA A 40 10.66 -1.29 0.68
C ALA A 40 9.14 -1.17 0.49
N VAL A 41 8.43 -2.30 0.33
CA VAL A 41 6.97 -2.29 0.21
C VAL A 41 6.31 -1.77 1.47
N ILE A 42 6.74 -2.22 2.65
CA ILE A 42 6.22 -1.72 3.94
C ILE A 42 6.45 -0.21 4.06
N LEU A 43 7.64 0.27 3.67
CA LEU A 43 8.00 1.68 3.79
C LEU A 43 7.14 2.56 2.88
N ILE A 44 6.90 2.13 1.64
CA ILE A 44 6.01 2.82 0.68
C ILE A 44 4.56 2.82 1.19
N GLU A 45 4.07 1.71 1.73
CA GLU A 45 2.73 1.63 2.32
C GLU A 45 2.55 2.60 3.50
N VAL A 46 3.51 2.64 4.43
CA VAL A 46 3.48 3.56 5.57
C VAL A 46 3.53 5.00 5.10
N PHE A 47 4.43 5.33 4.17
CA PHE A 47 4.54 6.68 3.63
C PHE A 47 3.28 7.13 2.91
N SER A 48 2.71 6.29 2.04
CA SER A 48 1.48 6.62 1.30
C SER A 48 0.32 6.82 2.25
N THR A 49 0.17 5.97 3.26
CA THR A 49 -0.91 6.08 4.26
C THR A 49 -0.75 7.35 5.08
N ALA A 50 0.47 7.66 5.54
CA ALA A 50 0.75 8.89 6.26
C ALA A 50 0.51 10.13 5.39
N PHE A 51 0.94 10.08 4.13
CA PHE A 51 0.74 11.16 3.16
C PHE A 51 -0.74 11.43 2.92
N TYR A 52 -1.55 10.39 2.61
CA TYR A 52 -2.98 10.55 2.42
C TYR A 52 -3.70 11.00 3.69
N TYR A 53 -3.28 10.52 4.86
CA TYR A 53 -3.85 10.96 6.13
C TYR A 53 -3.56 12.45 6.41
N VAL A 54 -2.34 12.91 6.13
CA VAL A 54 -1.96 14.33 6.28
C VAL A 54 -2.68 15.18 5.24
N LEU A 55 -2.78 14.71 4.00
CA LEU A 55 -3.47 15.39 2.91
C LEU A 55 -4.97 15.56 3.18
N ASP A 56 -5.64 14.51 3.66
CA ASP A 56 -7.06 14.52 4.09
C ASP A 56 -7.30 15.48 5.27
N ARG A 57 -6.26 15.77 6.07
CA ARG A 57 -6.36 16.69 7.21
C ARG A 57 -6.06 18.15 6.86
N LEU A 58 -5.39 18.39 5.74
CA LEU A 58 -5.00 19.73 5.26
C LEU A 58 -5.97 20.31 4.23
N LEU A 59 -6.68 19.44 3.49
CA LEU A 59 -7.78 19.80 2.58
C LEU A 59 -9.12 19.77 3.31
#